data_AF-A0A4V3L0E5-F1
#
_entry.id   AF-A0A4V3L0E5-F1
#
_cell.length_a   1.000
_cell.length_b   1.000
_cell.length_c   1.000
_cell.angle_alpha   90.00
_cell.angle_beta   90.00
_cell.angle_gamma   90.00
#
_symmetry.space_group_name_H-M   'P 1'
#
loop_
_entity.id
_entity.type
_entity.pdbx_description
1 polymer ?
#
loop_
_entity_poly.entity_id
_entity_poly.type
_entity_poly.pdbx_seq_one_letter_code
_entity_poly.pdbx_strand_id
1 'polypeptide(L)'
;MLRWKIKSLATAAGFGALLAISPAKAEDASATAAYKDIQATLGSVPDMFKTLPDVAVAGAWAEIKGVQLNPNTALDGKTKELMGLAVASQIPCQYCIYFHTQAAKLNGATDEEIKEAVAMAAIVRHWSTMLNGSQVDLATFKQQSDEVFAAVKAKSQ
;
A
#
# COMPACT_ATOMS: atom_id res chain seq x y z
N MET A 1 29.43 31.86 60.57
CA MET A 1 28.08 32.45 60.66
C MET A 1 27.75 33.10 59.34
N LEU A 2 26.83 32.56 58.54
CA LEU A 2 25.74 33.35 57.95
C LEU A 2 24.70 32.38 57.38
N ARG A 3 23.54 32.38 58.01
CA ARG A 3 22.35 31.65 57.61
C ARG A 3 21.65 32.50 56.55
N TRP A 4 21.30 31.95 55.39
CA TRP A 4 20.14 32.47 54.67
C TRP A 4 19.36 31.36 53.98
N LYS A 5 18.05 31.55 54.02
CA LYS A 5 16.99 30.55 54.02
C LYS A 5 16.56 30.20 52.62
N ILE A 6 16.29 28.92 52.42
CA ILE A 6 15.41 28.40 51.38
C ILE A 6 14.05 29.12 51.49
N LYS A 7 13.57 29.68 50.38
CA LYS A 7 12.15 29.97 50.16
C LYS A 7 11.73 29.30 48.86
N SER A 8 10.67 28.52 48.97
CA SER A 8 10.08 27.65 47.98
C SER A 8 9.25 28.40 46.92
N LEU A 9 8.92 27.61 45.89
CA LEU A 9 7.69 27.62 45.07
C LEU A 9 7.62 28.47 43.79
N ALA A 10 7.61 27.71 42.69
CA ALA A 10 6.62 27.71 41.61
C ALA A 10 6.48 28.94 40.70
N THR A 11 6.93 28.76 39.46
CA THR A 11 6.24 29.30 38.27
C THR A 11 6.20 28.21 37.21
N ALA A 12 5.06 27.52 37.13
CA ALA A 12 4.63 26.83 35.94
C ALA A 12 4.22 27.89 34.91
N ALA A 13 4.99 28.05 33.85
CA ALA A 13 4.68 28.90 32.71
C ALA A 13 5.35 28.29 31.47
N GLY A 14 4.67 27.89 30.41
CA GLY A 14 3.25 27.72 30.18
C GLY A 14 3.12 26.84 28.94
N PHE A 15 2.34 25.77 29.04
CA PHE A 15 1.82 25.03 27.88
C PHE A 15 0.65 25.85 27.26
N GLY A 16 0.90 27.13 27.01
CA GLY A 16 -0.10 28.07 26.52
C GLY A 16 0.17 28.36 25.04
N ALA A 17 -0.82 28.04 24.20
CA ALA A 17 -0.88 28.25 22.76
C ALA A 17 -0.23 27.18 21.87
N LEU A 18 -0.71 25.93 21.98
CA LEU A 18 -0.95 25.14 20.76
C LEU A 18 -2.07 25.87 19.99
N LEU A 19 -1.65 26.65 19.00
CA LEU A 19 -2.51 27.40 18.09
C LEU A 19 -3.60 26.48 17.54
N ALA A 20 -4.85 26.90 17.68
CA ALA A 20 -5.99 26.36 16.95
C ALA A 20 -5.81 26.68 15.46
N ILE A 21 -5.01 25.87 14.76
CA ILE A 21 -5.08 25.76 13.31
C ILE A 21 -6.34 24.94 13.08
N SER A 22 -7.45 25.55 12.71
CA SER A 22 -8.71 24.83 12.47
C SER A 22 -8.63 24.02 11.17
N PRO A 23 -8.41 22.69 11.21
CA PRO A 23 -8.25 21.87 10.01
C PRO A 23 -9.61 21.40 9.46
N ALA A 24 -10.60 21.28 10.36
CA ALA A 24 -11.87 20.59 10.11
C ALA A 24 -12.62 21.09 8.86
N LYS A 25 -12.76 22.41 8.66
CA LYS A 25 -13.52 22.93 7.52
C LYS A 25 -12.84 22.70 6.16
N ALA A 26 -11.51 22.69 6.11
CA ALA A 26 -10.77 22.41 4.89
C ALA A 26 -10.72 20.90 4.60
N GLU A 27 -10.63 20.09 5.65
CA GLU A 27 -10.69 18.63 5.58
C GLU A 27 -12.06 18.16 5.05
N ASP A 28 -13.17 18.68 5.58
CA ASP A 28 -14.54 18.36 5.14
C ASP A 28 -14.78 18.70 3.65
N ALA A 29 -14.23 19.83 3.18
CA ALA A 29 -14.31 20.23 1.78
C ALA A 29 -13.51 19.28 0.87
N SER A 30 -12.35 18.80 1.33
CA SER A 30 -11.51 17.85 0.59
C SER A 30 -12.16 16.46 0.47
N ALA A 31 -12.77 15.97 1.55
CA ALA A 31 -13.48 14.69 1.56
C ALA A 31 -14.70 14.73 0.64
N THR A 32 -15.50 15.80 0.71
CA THR A 32 -16.67 16.00 -0.15
C THR A 32 -16.28 16.00 -1.64
N ALA A 33 -15.20 16.70 -2.00
CA ALA A 33 -14.71 16.72 -3.37
C ALA A 33 -14.23 15.33 -3.82
N ALA A 34 -13.52 14.60 -2.95
CA ALA A 34 -13.07 13.25 -3.23
C ALA A 34 -14.25 12.28 -3.45
N TYR A 35 -15.27 12.30 -2.58
CA TYR A 35 -16.47 11.46 -2.76
C TYR A 35 -17.21 11.74 -4.06
N LYS A 36 -17.34 13.01 -4.44
CA LYS A 36 -17.95 13.39 -5.73
C LYS A 36 -17.15 12.84 -6.91
N ASP A 37 -15.83 12.89 -6.84
CA ASP A 37 -14.96 12.40 -7.90
C ASP A 37 -14.93 10.85 -7.97
N ILE A 38 -14.96 10.17 -6.82
CA ILE A 38 -15.16 8.71 -6.75
C ILE A 38 -16.47 8.33 -7.43
N GLN A 39 -17.58 9.00 -7.08
CA GLN A 39 -18.89 8.75 -7.68
C GLN A 39 -18.87 8.95 -9.19
N ALA A 40 -18.20 9.99 -9.67
CA ALA A 40 -18.09 10.28 -11.11
C ALA A 40 -17.21 9.25 -11.84
N THR A 41 -16.16 8.75 -11.20
CA THR A 41 -15.19 7.83 -11.81
C THR A 41 -15.65 6.38 -11.77
N LEU A 42 -16.24 5.93 -10.65
CA LEU A 42 -16.60 4.54 -10.40
C LEU A 42 -18.11 4.27 -10.52
N GLY A 43 -18.93 5.30 -10.70
CA GLY A 43 -20.41 5.20 -10.75
C GLY A 43 -21.09 4.98 -9.40
N SER A 44 -20.33 4.75 -8.33
CA SER A 44 -20.79 4.72 -6.95
C SER A 44 -19.63 5.11 -6.02
N VAL A 45 -19.91 5.36 -4.74
CA VAL A 45 -18.88 5.41 -3.70
C VAL A 45 -18.82 4.05 -2.99
N PRO A 46 -17.80 3.21 -3.25
CA PRO A 46 -17.64 1.92 -2.57
C PRO A 46 -17.40 2.06 -1.06
N ASP A 47 -17.73 1.01 -0.30
CA ASP A 47 -17.55 1.00 1.16
C ASP A 47 -16.08 1.09 1.60
N MET A 48 -15.12 0.74 0.74
CA MET A 48 -13.69 0.95 1.04
C MET A 48 -13.35 2.42 1.31
N PHE A 49 -14.11 3.36 0.73
CA PHE A 49 -13.93 4.80 0.97
C PHE A 49 -14.83 5.33 2.08
N LYS A 50 -16.02 4.74 2.30
CA LYS A 50 -16.94 5.16 3.37
C LYS A 50 -16.46 4.74 4.76
N THR A 51 -15.60 3.73 4.83
CA THR A 51 -15.02 3.24 6.09
C THR A 51 -13.80 4.04 6.54
N LEU A 52 -13.24 4.88 5.67
CA LEU A 52 -12.16 5.79 6.03
C LEU A 52 -12.70 6.98 6.83
N PRO A 53 -11.92 7.52 7.78
CA PRO A 53 -12.19 8.86 8.31
C PRO A 53 -12.16 9.89 7.16
N ASP A 54 -13.07 10.86 7.16
CA ASP A 54 -13.22 11.85 6.07
C ASP A 54 -11.89 12.51 5.68
N VAL A 55 -11.07 12.89 6.68
CA VAL A 55 -9.74 13.48 6.49
C VAL A 55 -8.79 12.62 5.63
N ALA A 56 -8.98 11.29 5.60
CA ALA A 56 -8.14 10.36 4.86
C ALA A 56 -8.66 10.06 3.43
N VAL A 57 -9.93 10.35 3.14
CA VAL A 57 -10.60 9.93 1.89
C VAL A 57 -9.91 10.53 0.66
N ALA A 58 -9.58 11.83 0.71
CA ALA A 58 -8.93 12.51 -0.40
C ALA A 58 -7.55 11.92 -0.71
N GLY A 59 -6.77 11.58 0.32
CA GLY A 59 -5.46 10.95 0.16
C GLY A 59 -5.56 9.54 -0.44
N ALA A 60 -6.43 8.70 0.11
CA ALA A 60 -6.65 7.34 -0.38
C ALA A 60 -7.15 7.32 -1.83
N TRP A 61 -8.04 8.25 -2.19
CA TRP A 61 -8.52 8.37 -3.56
C TRP A 61 -7.42 8.84 -4.53
N ALA A 62 -6.58 9.78 -4.09
CA ALA A 62 -5.44 10.24 -4.88
C ALA A 62 -4.43 9.11 -5.16
N GLU A 63 -4.17 8.23 -4.19
CA GLU A 63 -3.30 7.06 -4.36
C GLU A 63 -3.86 6.10 -5.43
N ILE A 64 -5.13 5.69 -5.30
CA ILE A 64 -5.79 4.79 -6.25
C ILE A 64 -5.79 5.39 -7.66
N LYS A 65 -6.18 6.66 -7.80
CA LYS A 65 -6.15 7.33 -9.12
C LYS A 65 -4.75 7.48 -9.69
N GLY A 66 -3.77 7.82 -8.86
CA GLY A 66 -2.41 8.14 -9.28
C GLY A 66 -1.62 6.91 -9.73
N VAL A 67 -1.90 5.75 -9.12
CA VAL A 67 -1.16 4.51 -9.37
C VAL A 67 -2.05 3.46 -10.03
N GLN A 68 -3.12 3.02 -9.37
CA GLN A 68 -3.90 1.88 -9.82
C GLN A 68 -4.69 2.19 -11.11
N LEU A 69 -5.46 3.27 -11.12
CA LEU A 69 -6.32 3.65 -12.26
C LEU A 69 -5.61 4.50 -13.32
N ASN A 70 -4.36 4.91 -13.08
CA ASN A 70 -3.64 5.80 -13.99
C ASN A 70 -3.16 5.05 -15.24
N PRO A 71 -3.66 5.37 -16.45
CA PRO A 71 -3.21 4.71 -17.68
C PRO A 71 -1.82 5.18 -18.14
N ASN A 72 -1.28 6.26 -17.56
CA ASN A 72 -0.01 6.88 -17.97
C ASN A 72 1.19 6.40 -17.13
N THR A 73 1.06 5.31 -16.39
CA THR A 73 2.18 4.68 -15.66
C THR A 73 2.90 3.65 -16.52
N ALA A 74 4.10 3.23 -16.10
CA ALA A 74 4.89 2.23 -16.82
C ALA A 74 4.23 0.84 -16.95
N LEU A 75 3.35 0.47 -16.01
CA LEU A 75 2.58 -0.77 -16.07
C LEU A 75 1.17 -0.49 -16.58
N ASP A 76 0.66 -1.37 -17.44
CA ASP A 76 -0.72 -1.32 -17.90
C ASP A 76 -1.70 -1.82 -16.82
N GLY A 77 -2.99 -1.59 -17.03
CA GLY A 77 -4.04 -1.99 -16.08
C GLY A 77 -4.09 -3.50 -15.85
N LYS A 78 -3.93 -4.31 -16.91
CA LYS A 78 -3.92 -5.77 -16.81
C LYS A 78 -2.82 -6.26 -15.88
N THR A 79 -1.60 -5.77 -16.07
CA THR A 79 -0.43 -6.15 -15.29
C THR A 79 -0.59 -5.74 -13.83
N LYS A 80 -1.08 -4.53 -13.56
CA LYS A 80 -1.34 -4.07 -12.18
C LYS A 80 -2.34 -4.96 -11.46
N GLU A 81 -3.43 -5.32 -12.12
CA GLU A 81 -4.49 -6.11 -11.47
C GLU A 81 -4.09 -7.58 -11.31
N LEU A 82 -3.30 -8.16 -12.22
CA LEU A 82 -2.69 -9.48 -12.03
C LEU A 82 -1.68 -9.48 -10.87
N MET A 83 -0.88 -8.43 -10.72
CA MET A 83 -0.02 -8.24 -9.55
C MET A 83 -0.83 -8.11 -8.26
N GLY A 84 -1.91 -7.31 -8.29
CA GLY A 84 -2.84 -7.17 -7.17
C GLY A 84 -3.47 -8.50 -6.76
N LEU A 85 -3.87 -9.32 -7.73
CA LEU A 85 -4.39 -10.67 -7.49
C LEU A 85 -3.32 -11.59 -6.86
N ALA A 86 -2.09 -11.54 -7.35
CA ALA A 86 -0.98 -12.32 -6.79
C ALA A 86 -0.73 -11.94 -5.32
N VAL A 87 -0.71 -10.64 -4.99
CA VAL A 87 -0.59 -10.15 -3.61
C VAL A 87 -1.79 -10.62 -2.77
N ALA A 88 -3.00 -10.39 -3.25
CA ALA A 88 -4.25 -10.76 -2.56
C ALA A 88 -4.31 -12.26 -2.22
N SER A 89 -3.76 -13.11 -3.09
CA SER A 89 -3.67 -14.56 -2.90
C SER A 89 -2.72 -14.97 -1.76
N GLN A 90 -1.73 -14.13 -1.41
CA GLN A 90 -0.78 -14.40 -0.32
C GLN A 90 -1.20 -13.84 1.03
N ILE A 91 -2.08 -12.83 1.03
CA ILE A 91 -2.74 -12.27 2.22
C ILE A 91 -4.22 -12.71 2.32
N PRO A 92 -4.53 -13.92 1.84
CA PRO A 92 -5.82 -14.41 1.30
C PRO A 92 -7.05 -13.55 1.62
N CYS A 93 -7.10 -12.36 1.05
CA CYS A 93 -8.15 -11.38 1.30
C CYS A 93 -9.30 -11.65 0.32
N GLN A 94 -10.42 -12.20 0.78
CA GLN A 94 -11.56 -12.55 -0.08
C GLN A 94 -12.06 -11.37 -0.93
N TYR A 95 -12.14 -10.17 -0.34
CA TYR A 95 -12.52 -8.93 -1.05
C TYR A 95 -11.53 -8.60 -2.16
N CYS A 96 -10.24 -8.66 -1.85
CA CYS A 96 -9.15 -8.29 -2.74
C CYS A 96 -9.02 -9.30 -3.88
N ILE A 97 -9.15 -10.60 -3.59
CA ILE A 97 -9.17 -11.68 -4.59
C ILE A 97 -10.30 -11.42 -5.58
N TYR A 98 -11.52 -11.19 -5.10
CA TYR A 98 -12.65 -10.93 -5.97
C TYR A 98 -12.42 -9.67 -6.82
N PHE A 99 -12.08 -8.55 -6.18
CA PHE A 99 -11.89 -7.27 -6.85
C PHE A 99 -10.83 -7.35 -7.94
N HIS A 100 -9.61 -7.77 -7.60
CA HIS A 100 -8.49 -7.83 -8.55
C HIS A 100 -8.72 -8.87 -9.65
N THR A 101 -9.43 -9.97 -9.36
CA THR A 101 -9.83 -10.91 -10.41
C THR A 101 -10.76 -10.24 -11.43
N GLN A 102 -11.81 -9.54 -10.97
CA GLN A 102 -12.76 -8.87 -11.87
C GLN A 102 -12.09 -7.71 -12.62
N ALA A 103 -11.27 -6.91 -11.93
CA ALA A 103 -10.54 -5.80 -12.54
C ALA A 103 -9.52 -6.28 -13.58
N ALA A 104 -8.82 -7.39 -13.33
CA ALA A 104 -7.92 -8.00 -14.31
C ALA A 104 -8.69 -8.43 -15.57
N LYS A 105 -9.84 -9.11 -15.43
CA LYS A 105 -10.69 -9.49 -16.56
C LYS A 105 -11.20 -8.28 -17.33
N LEU A 106 -11.60 -7.22 -16.63
CA LEU A 106 -12.03 -5.97 -17.26
C LEU A 106 -10.90 -5.32 -18.08
N ASN A 107 -9.65 -5.48 -17.66
CA ASN A 107 -8.47 -5.06 -18.39
C ASN A 107 -7.98 -6.09 -19.43
N GLY A 108 -8.78 -7.11 -19.75
CA GLY A 108 -8.51 -8.08 -20.80
C GLY A 108 -7.62 -9.27 -20.38
N ALA A 109 -7.48 -9.54 -19.08
CA ALA A 109 -6.81 -10.76 -18.64
C ALA A 109 -7.58 -12.01 -19.02
N THR A 110 -6.87 -13.03 -19.52
CA THR A 110 -7.43 -14.37 -19.76
C THR A 110 -7.51 -15.16 -18.46
N ASP A 111 -8.30 -16.24 -18.47
CA ASP A 111 -8.35 -17.17 -17.34
C ASP A 111 -6.99 -17.87 -17.14
N GLU A 112 -6.22 -18.07 -18.21
CA GLU A 112 -4.85 -18.58 -18.17
C GLU A 112 -3.90 -17.62 -17.45
N GLU A 113 -3.92 -16.33 -17.79
CA GLU A 113 -3.09 -15.31 -17.12
C GLU A 113 -3.44 -15.21 -15.62
N ILE A 114 -4.72 -15.35 -15.27
CA ILE A 114 -5.18 -15.40 -13.87
C ILE A 114 -4.61 -16.63 -13.14
N LYS A 115 -4.70 -17.83 -13.75
CA LYS A 115 -4.14 -19.06 -13.18
C LYS A 115 -2.62 -18.92 -12.97
N GLU A 116 -1.92 -18.33 -13.94
CA GLU A 116 -0.47 -18.11 -13.86
C GLU A 116 -0.09 -17.10 -12.77
N ALA A 117 -0.84 -16.01 -12.61
CA ALA A 117 -0.61 -15.04 -11.53
C ALA A 117 -0.75 -15.70 -10.14
N VAL A 118 -1.79 -16.51 -9.95
CA VAL A 118 -2.00 -17.26 -8.69
C VAL A 118 -0.91 -18.31 -8.48
N ALA A 119 -0.52 -19.05 -9.53
CA ALA A 119 0.55 -20.03 -9.45
C ALA A 119 1.90 -19.37 -9.09
N MET A 120 2.22 -18.23 -9.71
CA MET A 120 3.43 -17.46 -9.41
C MET A 120 3.43 -16.99 -7.95
N ALA A 121 2.28 -16.51 -7.45
CA ALA A 121 2.14 -16.14 -6.04
C ALA A 121 2.44 -17.34 -5.11
N ALA A 122 1.91 -18.52 -5.43
CA ALA A 122 2.16 -19.73 -4.66
C ALA A 122 3.65 -20.14 -4.65
N ILE A 123 4.33 -20.03 -5.80
CA ILE A 123 5.78 -20.29 -5.92
C ILE A 123 6.57 -19.37 -5.00
N VAL A 124 6.26 -18.06 -4.99
CA VAL A 124 6.94 -17.08 -4.12
C VAL A 124 6.76 -17.44 -2.65
N ARG A 125 5.56 -17.83 -2.23
CA ARG A 125 5.29 -18.20 -0.84
C ARG A 125 5.94 -19.51 -0.43
N HIS A 126 5.99 -20.49 -1.33
CA HIS A 126 6.70 -21.74 -1.10
C HIS A 126 8.17 -21.46 -0.76
N TRP A 127 8.87 -20.73 -1.62
CA TRP A 127 10.28 -20.42 -1.40
C TRP A 127 10.53 -19.46 -0.25
N SER A 128 9.62 -18.52 0.01
CA SER A 128 9.67 -17.70 1.23
C SER A 128 9.62 -18.58 2.48
N THR A 129 8.72 -19.57 2.53
CA THR A 129 8.64 -20.52 3.65
C THR A 129 9.94 -21.31 3.81
N MET A 130 10.51 -21.80 2.72
CA MET A 130 11.74 -22.58 2.77
C MET A 130 12.96 -21.74 3.19
N LEU A 131 13.21 -20.60 2.53
CA LEU A 131 14.39 -19.78 2.77
C LEU A 131 14.33 -19.07 4.13
N ASN A 132 13.21 -18.43 4.43
CA ASN A 132 13.02 -17.73 5.70
C ASN A 132 12.90 -18.74 6.85
N GLY A 133 12.11 -19.80 6.69
CA GLY A 133 11.94 -20.83 7.72
C GLY A 133 13.24 -21.57 8.06
N SER A 134 14.09 -21.82 7.07
CA SER A 134 15.39 -22.48 7.27
C SER A 134 16.51 -21.51 7.70
N GLN A 135 16.20 -20.21 7.85
CA GLN A 135 17.16 -19.18 8.22
C GLN A 135 18.40 -19.16 7.29
N VAL A 136 18.17 -19.24 5.98
CA VAL A 136 19.25 -19.14 4.99
C VAL A 136 19.95 -17.78 5.15
N ASP A 137 21.27 -17.80 5.22
CA ASP A 137 22.07 -16.57 5.32
C ASP A 137 21.85 -15.68 4.09
N LEU A 138 21.43 -14.43 4.33
CA LEU A 138 21.04 -13.51 3.26
C LEU A 138 22.23 -13.06 2.40
N ALA A 139 23.44 -12.96 2.98
CA ALA A 139 24.63 -12.59 2.22
C ALA A 139 24.99 -13.70 1.22
N THR A 140 25.00 -14.95 1.70
CA THR A 140 25.22 -16.15 0.87
C THR A 140 24.15 -16.26 -0.22
N PHE A 141 22.87 -16.10 0.12
CA PHE A 141 21.77 -16.18 -0.86
C PHE A 141 21.90 -15.13 -1.97
N LYS A 142 22.28 -13.89 -1.63
CA LYS A 142 22.52 -12.83 -2.62
C LYS A 142 23.65 -13.18 -3.58
N GLN A 143 24.80 -13.60 -3.04
CA GLN A 143 25.94 -14.01 -3.85
C GLN A 143 25.55 -15.14 -4.82
N GLN A 144 24.92 -16.19 -4.31
CA GLN A 144 24.49 -17.33 -5.13
C GLN A 144 23.46 -16.93 -6.20
N SER A 145 22.52 -16.04 -5.86
CA SER A 145 21.53 -15.54 -6.82
C SER A 145 22.18 -14.76 -7.95
N ASP A 146 23.12 -13.87 -7.62
CA ASP A 146 23.85 -13.08 -8.61
C ASP A 146 24.67 -13.97 -9.55
N GLU A 147 25.36 -14.99 -9.00
CA GLU A 147 26.08 -16.00 -9.78
C GLU A 147 25.15 -16.79 -10.72
N VAL A 148 23.96 -17.18 -10.25
CA VAL A 148 22.93 -17.86 -11.06
C VAL A 148 22.47 -16.96 -12.21
N PHE A 149 22.12 -15.71 -11.95
CA PHE A 149 21.66 -14.79 -13.00
C PHE A 149 22.75 -14.46 -14.01
N ALA A 150 24.00 -14.31 -13.57
CA ALA A 150 25.15 -14.15 -14.47
C ALA A 150 25.33 -15.37 -15.39
N ALA A 151 25.25 -16.58 -14.82
CA ALA A 151 25.37 -17.82 -15.59
C ALA A 151 24.22 -18.01 -16.59
N VAL A 152 22.99 -17.64 -16.23
CA VAL A 152 21.84 -17.67 -17.15
C VAL A 152 22.04 -16.68 -18.29
N LYS A 153 22.42 -15.42 -17.99
CA LYS A 153 22.66 -14.39 -19.01
C LYS A 153 23.73 -14.82 -20.01
N ALA A 154 24.82 -15.43 -19.55
CA ALA A 154 25.90 -15.91 -20.41
C ALA A 154 25.47 -17.03 -21.37
N LYS A 155 24.41 -17.79 -21.06
CA LYS A 155 23.85 -18.84 -21.93
C LYS A 155 22.82 -18.32 -22.93
N SER A 156 22.29 -17.11 -22.72
CA SER A 156 21.26 -16.49 -23.56
C SER A 156 21.83 -15.49 -24.58
N GLN A 157 23.15 -15.36 -24.64
CA GLN A 157 23.90 -14.60 -25.64
C GLN A 157 24.56 -15.55 -26.64
#